data_AF-A0A248YTP1-F1
#
_entry.id   AF-A0A248YTP1-F1
#
_cell.length_a   1.000
_cell.length_b   1.000
_cell.length_c   1.000
_cell.angle_alpha   90.00
_cell.angle_beta   90.00
_cell.angle_gamma   90.00
#
_symmetry.space_group_name_H-M   'P 1'
#
loop_
_entity.id
_entity.type
_entity.pdbx_description
1 polymer ?
#
loop_
_entity_poly.entity_id
_entity_poly.type
_entity_poly.pdbx_seq_one_letter_code
_entity_poly.pdbx_strand_id
1 'polypeptide(L)'
;MTGRPTARAGSEPSGGIPDADVHSPDGSVRIIASLGGQIAVHVQGLHRHNDESLARQVRAAARLTLARLQRSSAAPGPPAVQREAGR
;
A
#
# COMPACT_ATOMS: atom_id res chain seq x y z
N MET A 1 -36.98 -22.08 7.26
CA MET A 1 -37.09 -20.92 8.17
C MET A 1 -36.13 -21.21 9.31
N THR A 2 -34.98 -20.55 9.46
CA THR A 2 -34.84 -19.11 9.76
C THR A 2 -33.46 -18.64 9.27
N GLY A 3 -33.44 -17.57 8.46
CA GLY A 3 -32.20 -16.95 7.99
C GLY A 3 -31.46 -16.20 9.09
N ARG A 4 -30.14 -16.12 8.97
CA ARG A 4 -29.23 -15.23 9.72
C ARG A 4 -27.92 -15.07 8.93
N PRO A 5 -27.23 -13.94 9.08
CA PRO A 5 -27.07 -12.96 8.02
C PRO A 5 -25.78 -13.15 7.22
N THR A 6 -25.84 -12.81 5.94
CA THR A 6 -24.67 -12.55 5.10
C THR A 6 -23.95 -11.32 5.65
N ALA A 7 -23.02 -11.52 6.58
CA ALA A 7 -22.01 -10.52 6.85
C ALA A 7 -21.16 -10.40 5.58
N ARG A 8 -21.48 -9.38 4.77
CA ARG A 8 -20.61 -8.83 3.74
C ARG A 8 -19.34 -8.38 4.46
N ALA A 9 -18.42 -9.31 4.65
CA ALA A 9 -17.08 -9.03 5.16
C ALA A 9 -16.47 -8.01 4.21
N GLY A 10 -16.26 -6.80 4.72
CA GLY A 10 -15.56 -5.76 4.00
C GLY A 10 -14.22 -6.30 3.56
N SER A 11 -13.95 -6.16 2.26
CA SER A 11 -12.65 -6.25 1.61
C SER A 11 -11.57 -6.90 2.46
N GLU A 12 -11.60 -8.22 2.55
CA GLU A 12 -10.42 -8.97 2.98
C GLU A 12 -9.28 -8.50 2.06
N PRO A 13 -8.14 -7.99 2.57
CA PRO A 13 -6.99 -7.78 1.71
C PRO A 13 -6.66 -9.17 1.18
N SER A 14 -7.00 -9.38 -0.10
CA SER A 14 -6.65 -10.57 -0.86
C SER A 14 -5.23 -10.95 -0.48
N GLY A 15 -4.99 -12.21 -0.12
CA GLY A 15 -3.72 -12.73 0.41
C GLY A 15 -2.52 -12.63 -0.54
N GLY A 16 -2.51 -11.66 -1.44
CA GLY A 16 -1.32 -11.14 -2.10
C GLY A 16 -0.56 -10.20 -1.18
N ILE A 17 0.75 -10.33 -1.21
CA ILE A 17 1.68 -9.43 -0.53
C ILE A 17 1.43 -8.02 -1.11
N PRO A 18 1.10 -7.01 -0.28
CA PRO A 18 0.87 -5.67 -0.79
C PRO A 18 2.14 -5.11 -1.42
N ASP A 19 2.01 -4.45 -2.57
CA ASP A 19 3.14 -3.85 -3.28
C ASP A 19 3.83 -2.73 -2.47
N ALA A 20 3.07 -2.05 -1.62
CA ALA A 20 3.59 -1.12 -0.64
C ALA A 20 2.79 -1.15 0.67
N ASP A 21 3.49 -1.24 1.80
CA ASP A 21 2.95 -1.11 3.15
C ASP A 21 3.81 -0.13 3.95
N VAL A 22 3.26 1.06 4.25
CA VAL A 22 3.98 2.19 4.85
C VAL A 22 3.30 2.62 6.14
N HIS A 23 4.10 2.85 7.17
CA HIS A 23 3.66 3.44 8.43
C HIS A 23 4.17 4.88 8.56
N SER A 24 3.37 5.73 9.21
CA SER A 24 3.86 7.02 9.71
C SER A 24 4.89 6.80 10.82
N PRO A 25 5.79 7.78 11.08
CA PRO A 25 6.84 7.63 12.09
C PRO A 25 6.33 7.34 13.50
N ASP A 26 5.14 7.83 13.84
CA ASP A 26 4.45 7.63 15.11
C ASP A 26 3.52 6.40 15.10
N GLY A 27 3.44 5.66 13.98
CA GLY A 27 2.62 4.45 13.83
C GLY A 27 1.10 4.66 13.80
N SER A 28 0.65 5.92 13.85
CA SER A 28 -0.78 6.28 13.84
C SER A 28 -1.44 6.06 12.48
N VAL A 29 -0.71 6.20 11.38
CA VAL A 29 -1.21 6.02 10.02
C VAL A 29 -0.51 4.85 9.35
N ARG A 30 -1.28 3.93 8.76
CA ARG A 30 -0.79 2.87 7.88
C ARG A 30 -1.43 3.01 6.50
N ILE A 31 -0.63 2.98 5.45
CA ILE A 31 -1.08 3.00 4.06
C ILE A 31 -0.64 1.72 3.38
N ILE A 32 -1.62 1.00 2.84
CA ILE A 32 -1.41 -0.20 2.02
C ILE A 32 -1.80 0.19 0.60
N ALA A 33 -0.91 -0.04 -0.37
CA ALA A 33 -1.20 0.22 -1.77
C ALA A 33 -0.79 -0.94 -2.67
N SER A 34 -1.53 -1.05 -3.77
CA SER A 34 -1.25 -1.96 -4.88
C SER A 34 -0.68 -1.19 -6.08
N LEU A 35 0.05 -1.88 -6.96
CA LEU A 35 0.51 -1.32 -8.23
C LEU A 35 -0.66 -0.88 -9.14
N GLY A 36 -1.84 -1.48 -8.98
CA GLY A 36 -3.06 -1.10 -9.69
C GLY A 36 -3.71 0.21 -9.23
N GLY A 37 -3.09 0.91 -8.27
CA GLY A 37 -3.56 2.21 -7.78
C GLY A 37 -4.61 2.13 -6.67
N GLN A 38 -4.96 0.93 -6.19
CA GLN A 38 -5.82 0.78 -5.01
C GLN A 38 -5.05 1.12 -3.74
N ILE A 39 -5.66 1.91 -2.86
CA ILE A 39 -5.05 2.38 -1.61
C ILE A 39 -6.05 2.16 -0.47
N ALA A 40 -5.58 1.55 0.62
CA ALA A 40 -6.27 1.48 1.91
C ALA A 40 -5.50 2.30 2.95
N VAL A 41 -6.21 3.15 3.70
CA VAL A 41 -5.64 3.99 4.75
C VAL A 41 -6.26 3.62 6.08
N HIS A 42 -5.43 3.24 7.04
CA HIS A 42 -5.84 2.95 8.41
C HIS A 42 -5.25 4.00 9.34
N VAL A 43 -6.11 4.60 10.16
CA VAL A 43 -5.73 5.61 11.15
C VAL A 43 -6.10 5.13 12.54
N GLN A 44 -5.11 5.05 13.42
CA GLN A 44 -5.26 4.70 14.83
C GLN A 44 -5.33 5.98 15.66
N GLY A 45 -6.21 6.02 16.65
CA GLY A 45 -6.27 7.15 17.59
C GLY A 45 -6.72 8.47 16.95
N LEU A 46 -7.59 8.43 15.94
CA LEU A 46 -8.06 9.60 15.18
C LEU A 46 -8.47 10.80 16.08
N HIS A 47 -9.07 10.52 17.24
CA HIS A 47 -9.48 11.53 18.24
C HIS A 47 -8.33 12.36 18.84
N ARG A 48 -7.08 11.91 18.69
CA ARG A 48 -5.88 12.60 19.19
C ARG A 48 -5.26 13.54 18.16
N HIS A 49 -5.70 13.46 16.91
CA HIS A 49 -5.18 14.26 15.81
C HIS A 49 -6.12 15.43 15.52
N ASN A 50 -5.55 16.60 15.24
CA ASN A 50 -6.27 17.67 14.55
C ASN A 50 -6.15 17.49 13.03
N ASP A 51 -7.03 18.14 12.28
CA ASP A 51 -7.10 18.03 10.82
C ASP A 51 -5.74 18.27 10.14
N GLU A 52 -5.04 19.32 10.56
CA GLU A 52 -3.76 19.71 9.97
C GLU A 52 -2.66 18.64 10.21
N SER A 53 -2.59 18.10 11.42
CA SER A 53 -1.64 17.03 11.79
C SER A 53 -1.93 15.74 11.02
N LEU A 54 -3.20 15.35 10.94
CA LEU A 54 -3.63 14.15 10.21
C LEU A 54 -3.34 14.28 8.71
N ALA A 55 -3.71 15.42 8.11
CA ALA A 55 -3.47 15.68 6.70
C ALA A 55 -1.97 15.64 6.37
N ARG A 56 -1.11 16.20 7.23
CA ARG A 56 0.35 16.14 7.08
C ARG A 56 0.86 14.70 7.13
N GLN A 57 0.41 13.91 8.10
CA GLN A 57 0.84 12.51 8.27
C GLN A 57 0.39 11.63 7.10
N VAL A 58 -0.87 11.73 6.69
CA VAL A 58 -1.41 10.99 5.54
C VAL A 58 -0.66 11.38 4.26
N ARG A 59 -0.42 12.68 4.03
CA ARG A 59 0.30 13.16 2.84
C ARG A 59 1.76 12.68 2.82
N ALA A 60 2.42 12.63 3.98
CA ALA A 60 3.78 12.10 4.10
C ALA A 60 3.83 10.59 3.80
N ALA A 61 2.94 9.81 4.42
CA ALA A 61 2.84 8.37 4.18
C ALA A 61 2.49 8.05 2.71
N ALA A 62 1.60 8.84 2.10
CA ALA A 62 1.20 8.67 0.70
C ALA A 62 2.37 8.91 -0.26
N ARG A 63 3.17 9.96 -0.02
CA ARG A 63 4.39 10.24 -0.80
C ARG A 63 5.40 9.10 -0.72
N LEU A 64 5.61 8.54 0.49
CA LEU A 64 6.49 7.39 0.67
C LEU A 64 5.97 6.14 -0.06
N THR A 65 4.66 5.93 -0.02
CA THR A 65 4.00 4.83 -0.74
C THR A 65 4.18 4.95 -2.24
N LEU A 66 3.93 6.14 -2.81
CA LEU A 66 4.15 6.42 -4.23
C LEU A 66 5.63 6.20 -4.63
N ALA A 67 6.58 6.68 -3.83
CA ALA A 67 8.00 6.50 -4.10
C ALA A 67 8.45 5.02 -4.04
N ARG A 68 7.73 4.17 -3.29
CA ARG A 68 7.96 2.71 -3.28
C ARG A 68 7.39 2.07 -4.55
N LEU A 69 6.14 2.39 -4.90
CA LEU A 69 5.51 1.86 -6.12
C LEU A 69 6.25 2.26 -7.39
N GLN A 70 6.72 3.51 -7.48
CA GLN A 70 7.52 3.99 -8.61
C GLN A 70 8.85 3.25 -8.74
N ARG A 71 9.51 2.90 -7.64
CA ARG A 71 10.74 2.08 -7.67
C ARG A 71 10.47 0.65 -8.11
N SER A 72 9.40 0.03 -7.63
CA SER A 72 9.02 -1.32 -8.04
C SER A 72 8.64 -1.38 -9.52
N SER A 73 7.99 -0.34 -10.04
CA SER A 73 7.66 -0.21 -11.47
C SER A 73 8.90 0.09 -12.33
N ALA A 74 9.87 0.82 -11.79
CA ALA A 74 11.10 1.21 -12.48
C ALA A 74 12.21 0.15 -12.44
N ALA A 75 12.01 -1.00 -11.79
CA ALA A 75 12.98 -2.09 -11.84
C ALA A 75 13.07 -2.61 -13.29
N PRO A 76 14.18 -2.36 -14.02
CA PRO A 76 14.35 -2.94 -15.33
C PRO A 76 14.39 -4.46 -15.19
N GLY A 77 13.70 -5.17 -16.08
CA GLY A 77 13.80 -6.63 -16.19
C GLY A 77 15.28 -7.07 -16.22
N PRO A 78 15.59 -8.30 -15.79
CA PRO A 78 16.98 -8.78 -15.67
C PRO A 78 17.74 -8.50 -16.98
N PRO A 79 19.04 -8.15 -16.91
CA PRO A 79 19.81 -7.87 -18.11
C PRO A 79 19.68 -9.07 -19.03
N ALA A 80 19.16 -8.83 -20.24
CA ALA A 80 19.09 -9.83 -21.27
C ALA A 80 20.48 -10.46 -21.36
N VAL A 81 20.57 -11.72 -20.96
CA VAL A 81 21.77 -12.53 -21.15
C VAL A 81 22.09 -12.46 -22.63
N GLN A 82 23.09 -11.65 -22.99
CA GLN A 82 23.74 -11.74 -24.28
C GLN A 82 24.38 -13.12 -24.29
N ARG A 83 23.63 -14.12 -24.76
CA ARG A 83 24.23 -15.36 -25.25
C ARG A 83 25.03 -14.94 -26.46
N GLU A 84 26.29 -14.58 -26.21
CA GLU A 84 27.32 -14.42 -27.21
C GLU A 84 27.46 -15.79 -27.89
N ALA A 85 26.68 -15.93 -28.97
CA ALA A 85 26.87 -16.94 -29.97
C ALA A 85 28.03 -16.48 -30.85
N GLY A 86 29.10 -17.29 -30.88
CA GLY A 86 30.24 -17.13 -31.77
C GLY A 86 31.51 -16.78 -30.98
N ARG A 87 32.55 -17.60 -30.95
CA ARG A 87 33.04 -18.59 -31.92
C ARG A 87 33.75 -19.74 -31.23
#